data_AF-A0A257LSA0-F1
#
_entry.id   AF-A0A257LSA0-F1
#
_cell.length_a   1.000
_cell.length_b   1.000
_cell.length_c   1.000
_cell.angle_alpha   90.00
_cell.angle_beta   90.00
_cell.angle_gamma   90.00
#
_symmetry.space_group_name_H-M   'P 1'
#
loop_
_entity.id
_entity.type
_entity.pdbx_description
1 polymer ?
#
loop_
_entity_poly.entity_id
_entity_poly.type
_entity_poly.pdbx_seq_one_letter_code
_entity_poly.pdbx_strand_id
1 'polypeptide(L)'
;AHWGVFVTDEISNFCATYFDENQTTWRSPWLEHSLFAAWREAARHDRNPEAFGLRDFRATVRTLPPGAEDLIAAGVTILAPADTALADFFHRQLVTVAGWAAYAQYLVREDELRGRANSTLRDLLAIRLTYEIALHRAFGAALPPSTASADPDRARLQVLQRWQNAYEHGYQHRLASRLTAPERSPRESVRPSVQAVFCSDVRSEVVRRHLEAAAPSIATVGFAGFFG
;
A
#
# COMPACT_ATOMS: atom_id res chain seq x y z
N ALA A 1 -19.20 5.26 -16.83
CA ALA A 1 -17.95 4.47 -16.86
C ALA A 1 -17.29 4.54 -15.48
N HIS A 2 -16.80 3.41 -14.95
CA HIS A 2 -16.11 3.37 -13.65
C HIS A 2 -14.62 3.71 -13.81
N TRP A 3 -14.33 5.00 -14.04
CA TRP A 3 -12.96 5.48 -14.31
C TRP A 3 -11.95 5.15 -13.22
N GLY A 4 -12.37 5.21 -11.95
CA GLY A 4 -11.49 4.88 -10.83
C GLY A 4 -10.96 3.45 -10.89
N VAL A 5 -11.84 2.47 -11.17
CA VAL A 5 -11.46 1.06 -11.30
C VAL A 5 -10.52 0.87 -12.48
N PHE A 6 -10.86 1.43 -13.65
CA PHE A 6 -10.03 1.35 -14.85
C PHE A 6 -8.60 1.89 -14.60
N VAL A 7 -8.49 3.08 -14.00
CA VAL A 7 -7.17 3.69 -13.71
C VAL A 7 -6.37 2.83 -12.72
N THR A 8 -7.02 2.34 -11.66
CA THR A 8 -6.36 1.45 -10.69
C THR A 8 -5.87 0.16 -11.36
N ASP A 9 -6.65 -0.43 -12.26
CA ASP A 9 -6.28 -1.66 -12.97
C ASP A 9 -5.11 -1.42 -13.93
N GLU A 10 -5.12 -0.34 -14.72
CA GLU A 10 -4.03 -0.03 -15.65
C GLU A 10 -2.71 0.25 -14.92
N ILE A 11 -2.76 1.00 -13.82
CA ILE A 11 -1.58 1.22 -12.97
C ILE A 11 -1.11 -0.11 -12.38
N SER A 12 -2.03 -0.96 -11.93
CA SER A 12 -1.70 -2.24 -11.32
C SER A 12 -1.05 -3.21 -12.28
N ASN A 13 -1.56 -3.31 -13.51
CA ASN A 13 -1.00 -4.14 -14.58
C ASN A 13 0.43 -3.71 -14.91
N PHE A 14 0.65 -2.39 -15.01
CA PHE A 14 1.98 -1.86 -15.25
C PHE A 14 2.94 -2.13 -14.09
N CYS A 15 2.52 -1.83 -12.84
CA CYS A 15 3.34 -2.07 -11.66
C CYS A 15 3.69 -3.55 -11.49
N ALA A 16 2.74 -4.47 -11.73
CA ALA A 16 3.01 -5.91 -11.69
C ALA A 16 4.10 -6.32 -12.68
N THR A 17 4.09 -5.74 -13.89
CA THR A 17 5.12 -6.01 -14.90
C THR A 17 6.46 -5.37 -14.55
N TYR A 18 6.45 -4.15 -14.00
CA TYR A 18 7.66 -3.41 -13.65
C TYR A 18 8.40 -4.03 -12.45
N PHE A 19 7.66 -4.48 -11.44
CA PHE A 19 8.21 -5.09 -10.22
C PHE A 19 8.30 -6.62 -10.29
N ASP A 20 8.22 -7.21 -11.49
CA ASP A 20 8.28 -8.66 -11.71
C ASP A 20 9.66 -9.27 -11.35
N GLU A 21 10.70 -8.45 -11.18
CA GLU A 21 12.06 -8.88 -10.79
C GLU A 21 12.66 -10.00 -11.69
N ASN A 22 12.27 -10.06 -12.97
CA ASN A 22 12.65 -11.10 -13.93
C ASN A 22 12.08 -12.51 -13.63
N GLN A 23 10.93 -12.61 -12.97
CA GLN A 23 10.22 -13.90 -12.88
C GLN A 23 9.70 -14.36 -14.26
N THR A 24 9.40 -13.41 -15.15
CA THR A 24 9.05 -13.68 -16.54
C THR A 24 10.28 -13.84 -17.44
N THR A 25 10.17 -14.68 -18.46
CA THR A 25 11.24 -14.91 -19.46
C THR A 25 11.48 -13.67 -20.34
N TRP A 26 10.50 -12.76 -20.41
CA TRP A 26 10.55 -11.56 -21.24
C TRP A 26 10.94 -10.36 -20.38
N ARG A 27 12.15 -9.84 -20.57
CA ARG A 27 12.62 -8.68 -19.81
C ARG A 27 11.95 -7.39 -20.28
N SER A 28 11.59 -6.53 -19.32
CA SER A 28 11.17 -5.17 -19.63
C SER A 28 12.29 -4.42 -20.38
N PRO A 29 11.98 -3.72 -21.48
CA PRO A 29 12.98 -2.93 -22.20
C PRO A 29 13.42 -1.68 -21.43
N TRP A 30 12.78 -1.37 -20.29
CA TRP A 30 13.00 -0.13 -19.53
C TRP A 30 13.53 -0.37 -18.11
N LEU A 31 14.27 -1.46 -17.87
CA LEU A 31 14.80 -1.82 -16.54
C LEU A 31 15.67 -0.73 -15.90
N GLU A 32 16.40 0.03 -16.71
CA GLU A 32 17.28 1.11 -16.25
C GLU A 32 16.54 2.44 -15.99
N HIS A 33 15.26 2.51 -16.33
CA HIS A 33 14.45 3.70 -16.16
C HIS A 33 13.77 3.68 -14.79
N SER A 34 13.53 4.88 -14.25
CA SER A 34 12.65 5.02 -13.09
C SER A 34 11.22 4.57 -13.45
N LEU A 35 10.41 4.24 -12.44
CA LEU A 35 9.04 3.73 -12.63
C LEU A 35 8.21 4.65 -13.55
N PHE A 36 8.29 5.96 -13.34
CA PHE A 36 7.53 6.92 -14.14
C PHE A 36 8.05 6.99 -15.59
N ALA A 37 9.37 7.00 -15.78
CA ALA A 37 9.97 7.06 -17.10
C ALA A 37 9.65 5.79 -17.93
N ALA A 38 9.74 4.61 -17.31
CA ALA A 38 9.35 3.34 -17.93
C ALA A 38 7.86 3.33 -18.28
N TRP A 39 7.00 3.74 -17.34
CA TRP A 39 5.55 3.83 -17.57
C TRP A 39 5.21 4.76 -18.71
N ARG A 40 5.84 5.94 -18.74
CA ARG A 40 5.59 6.95 -19.78
C ARG A 40 5.92 6.42 -21.16
N GLU A 41 7.03 5.70 -21.33
CA GLU A 41 7.37 5.09 -22.62
C GLU A 41 6.31 4.06 -23.06
N ALA A 42 5.83 3.21 -22.16
CA ALA A 42 4.74 2.28 -22.46
C ALA A 42 3.42 3.02 -22.80
N ALA A 43 3.03 3.99 -21.96
CA ALA A 43 1.77 4.74 -22.05
C ALA A 43 1.68 5.60 -23.33
N ARG A 44 2.81 5.99 -23.94
CA ARG A 44 2.82 6.68 -25.25
C ARG A 44 2.33 5.81 -26.40
N HIS A 45 2.34 4.48 -26.24
CA HIS A 45 1.92 3.52 -27.25
C HIS A 45 0.61 2.82 -26.90
N ASP A 46 0.25 2.78 -25.62
CA ASP A 46 -0.93 2.11 -25.09
C ASP A 46 -2.26 2.70 -25.59
N ARG A 47 -3.07 1.85 -26.21
CA ARG A 47 -4.38 2.21 -26.76
C ARG A 47 -5.53 1.93 -25.80
N ASN A 48 -5.30 1.24 -24.68
CA ASN A 48 -6.35 0.83 -23.75
C ASN A 48 -7.17 2.02 -23.23
N PRO A 49 -6.57 3.15 -22.77
CA PRO A 49 -7.36 4.28 -22.27
C PRO A 49 -8.25 4.89 -23.35
N GLU A 50 -7.75 5.02 -24.57
CA GLU A 50 -8.53 5.54 -25.71
C GLU A 50 -9.65 4.58 -26.12
N ALA A 51 -9.39 3.26 -26.11
CA ALA A 51 -10.39 2.24 -26.38
C ALA A 51 -11.49 2.20 -25.32
N PHE A 52 -11.16 2.46 -24.06
CA PHE A 52 -12.10 2.57 -22.95
C PHE A 52 -12.88 3.91 -22.95
N GLY A 53 -12.46 4.88 -23.76
CA GLY A 53 -13.17 6.14 -24.02
C GLY A 53 -12.48 7.41 -23.53
N LEU A 54 -11.26 7.32 -22.97
CA LEU A 54 -10.45 8.47 -22.60
C LEU A 54 -9.70 8.98 -23.83
N ARG A 55 -10.40 9.83 -24.60
CA ARG A 55 -9.87 10.39 -25.85
C ARG A 55 -8.59 11.19 -25.60
N ASP A 56 -7.68 11.15 -26.56
CA ASP A 56 -6.41 11.89 -26.56
C ASP A 56 -5.48 11.59 -25.38
N PHE A 57 -5.62 10.41 -24.74
CA PHE A 57 -4.75 10.00 -23.64
C PHE A 57 -3.28 9.97 -24.05
N ARG A 58 -2.94 9.27 -25.15
CA ARG A 58 -1.54 9.19 -25.60
C ARG A 58 -0.98 10.54 -26.00
N ALA A 59 -1.80 11.40 -26.58
CA ALA A 59 -1.41 12.78 -26.89
C ALA A 59 -1.08 13.54 -25.59
N THR A 60 -1.93 13.41 -24.57
CA THR A 60 -1.69 13.98 -23.24
C THR A 60 -0.35 13.51 -22.65
N VAL A 61 -0.09 12.20 -22.62
CA VAL A 61 1.18 11.64 -22.13
C VAL A 61 2.40 12.20 -22.88
N ARG A 62 2.29 12.43 -24.19
CA ARG A 62 3.39 13.00 -24.99
C ARG A 62 3.64 14.49 -24.70
N THR A 63 2.59 15.25 -24.38
CA THR A 63 2.70 16.69 -24.11
C THR A 63 3.20 17.03 -22.71
N LEU A 64 2.99 16.12 -21.75
CA LEU A 64 3.32 16.37 -20.36
C LEU A 64 4.83 16.24 -20.10
N PRO A 65 5.35 16.91 -19.05
CA PRO A 65 6.76 16.85 -18.70
C PRO A 65 7.27 15.41 -18.54
N PRO A 66 8.50 15.11 -18.99
CA PRO A 66 9.07 13.76 -18.93
C PRO A 66 9.56 13.37 -17.53
N GLY A 67 9.79 14.35 -16.63
CA GLY A 67 10.20 14.12 -15.25
C GLY A 67 9.01 14.03 -14.29
N ALA A 68 9.06 13.10 -13.33
CA ALA A 68 7.98 12.90 -12.35
C ALA A 68 7.72 14.15 -11.50
N GLU A 69 8.78 14.85 -11.09
CA GLU A 69 8.68 16.07 -10.28
C GLU A 69 8.02 17.22 -11.03
N ASP A 70 8.47 17.50 -12.26
CA ASP A 70 7.89 18.51 -13.12
C ASP A 70 6.43 18.20 -13.48
N LEU A 71 6.12 16.91 -13.69
CA LEU A 71 4.76 16.47 -13.92
C LEU A 71 3.88 16.70 -12.69
N ILE A 72 4.35 16.38 -11.48
CA ILE A 72 3.60 16.64 -10.24
C ILE A 72 3.35 18.14 -10.10
N ALA A 73 4.35 18.99 -10.33
CA ALA A 73 4.21 20.45 -10.28
C ALA A 73 3.19 20.97 -11.31
N ALA A 74 3.22 20.45 -12.55
CA ALA A 74 2.24 20.78 -13.57
C ALA A 74 0.84 20.28 -13.18
N GLY A 75 0.74 19.08 -12.61
CA GLY A 75 -0.51 18.49 -12.13
C GLY A 75 -1.15 19.30 -11.02
N VAL A 76 -0.38 19.82 -10.06
CA VAL A 76 -0.88 20.76 -9.03
C VAL A 76 -1.47 22.00 -9.69
N THR A 77 -0.78 22.60 -10.65
CA THR A 77 -1.26 23.80 -11.36
C THR A 77 -2.57 23.55 -12.11
N ILE A 78 -2.75 22.35 -12.68
CA ILE A 78 -3.94 22.00 -13.47
C ILE A 78 -5.12 21.58 -12.58
N LEU A 79 -4.86 20.82 -11.52
CA LEU A 79 -5.89 20.07 -10.79
C LEU A 79 -6.23 20.65 -9.42
N ALA A 80 -5.34 21.44 -8.80
CA ALA A 80 -5.50 21.91 -7.43
C ALA A 80 -5.78 23.43 -7.39
N PRO A 81 -6.94 23.86 -6.85
CA PRO A 81 -7.18 25.26 -6.50
C PRO A 81 -6.13 25.82 -5.52
N ALA A 82 -5.97 27.14 -5.49
CA ALA A 82 -4.93 27.84 -4.72
C ALA A 82 -4.86 27.48 -3.23
N ASP A 83 -5.99 27.15 -2.60
CA ASP A 83 -6.09 26.83 -1.17
C ASP A 83 -6.09 25.33 -0.86
N THR A 84 -5.70 24.49 -1.82
CA THR A 84 -5.69 23.04 -1.65
C THR A 84 -4.58 22.61 -0.68
N ALA A 85 -4.95 21.90 0.38
CA ALA A 85 -3.98 21.19 1.22
C ALA A 85 -3.28 20.08 0.41
N LEU A 86 -2.08 20.36 -0.10
CA LEU A 86 -1.37 19.48 -1.05
C LEU A 86 -1.08 18.09 -0.47
N ALA A 87 -0.78 17.99 0.82
CA ALA A 87 -0.56 16.70 1.48
C ALA A 87 -1.82 15.81 1.39
N ASP A 88 -2.99 16.36 1.73
CA ASP A 88 -4.27 15.63 1.64
C ASP A 88 -4.62 15.31 0.19
N PHE A 89 -4.31 16.21 -0.75
CA PHE A 89 -4.52 16.00 -2.18
C PHE A 89 -3.70 14.82 -2.69
N PHE A 90 -2.38 14.80 -2.47
CA PHE A 90 -1.52 13.70 -2.90
C PHE A 90 -1.86 12.39 -2.18
N HIS A 91 -2.19 12.46 -0.90
CA HIS A 91 -2.61 11.29 -0.13
C HIS A 91 -3.87 10.66 -0.73
N ARG A 92 -4.88 11.45 -1.09
CA ARG A 92 -6.09 10.95 -1.76
C ARG A 92 -5.78 10.24 -3.07
N GLN A 93 -4.83 10.75 -3.86
CA GLN A 93 -4.41 10.08 -5.10
C GLN A 93 -3.78 8.71 -4.80
N LEU A 94 -2.84 8.64 -3.86
CA LEU A 94 -2.14 7.40 -3.51
C LEU A 94 -3.05 6.36 -2.86
N VAL A 95 -4.05 6.78 -2.06
CA VAL A 95 -5.02 5.87 -1.43
C VAL A 95 -5.85 5.11 -2.47
N THR A 96 -6.09 5.67 -3.67
CA THR A 96 -6.79 4.94 -4.75
C THR A 96 -6.00 3.75 -5.30
N VAL A 97 -4.70 3.70 -5.03
CA VAL A 97 -3.77 2.61 -5.40
C VAL A 97 -2.97 2.16 -4.17
N ALA A 98 -3.64 2.10 -3.00
CA ALA A 98 -2.99 1.94 -1.70
C ALA A 98 -2.04 0.72 -1.60
N GLY A 99 -2.36 -0.40 -2.26
CA GLY A 99 -1.48 -1.58 -2.30
C GLY A 99 -0.12 -1.26 -2.93
N TRP A 100 -0.12 -0.69 -4.13
CA TRP A 100 1.11 -0.28 -4.83
C TRP A 100 1.80 0.90 -4.15
N ALA A 101 1.04 1.84 -3.57
CA ALA A 101 1.63 2.94 -2.81
C ALA A 101 2.35 2.44 -1.56
N ALA A 102 1.79 1.49 -0.83
CA ALA A 102 2.42 0.87 0.33
C ALA A 102 3.68 0.08 -0.08
N TYR A 103 3.62 -0.69 -1.16
CA TYR A 103 4.77 -1.42 -1.69
C TYR A 103 5.89 -0.48 -2.16
N ALA A 104 5.55 0.57 -2.92
CA ALA A 104 6.51 1.61 -3.32
C ALA A 104 7.14 2.30 -2.11
N GLN A 105 6.36 2.61 -1.08
CA GLN A 105 6.87 3.22 0.16
C GLN A 105 7.77 2.27 0.95
N TYR A 106 7.47 0.97 0.94
CA TYR A 106 8.35 -0.06 1.49
C TYR A 106 9.72 -0.05 0.81
N LEU A 107 9.76 -0.03 -0.54
CA LEU A 107 11.01 0.05 -1.30
C LEU A 107 11.79 1.32 -1.01
N VAL A 108 11.11 2.47 -0.96
CA VAL A 108 11.73 3.75 -0.59
C VAL A 108 12.38 3.64 0.79
N ARG A 109 11.67 3.11 1.78
CA ARG A 109 12.18 2.96 3.15
C ARG A 109 13.38 2.01 3.21
N GLU A 110 13.31 0.90 2.51
CA GLU A 110 14.40 -0.09 2.44
C GLU A 110 15.68 0.51 1.84
N ASP A 111 15.56 1.33 0.79
CA ASP A 111 16.71 2.00 0.18
C ASP A 111 17.26 3.13 1.05
N GLU A 112 16.39 3.91 1.70
CA GLU A 112 16.81 4.94 2.67
C GLU A 112 17.66 4.36 3.79
N LEU A 113 17.27 3.20 4.35
CA LEU A 113 18.04 2.49 5.37
C LEU A 113 19.43 2.05 4.88
N ARG A 114 19.59 1.87 3.56
CA ARG A 114 20.86 1.54 2.90
C ARG A 114 21.59 2.79 2.36
N GLY A 115 21.09 3.99 2.64
CA GLY A 115 21.66 5.25 2.17
C GLY A 115 21.50 5.49 0.66
N ARG A 116 20.54 4.82 0.01
CA ARG A 116 20.23 4.99 -1.41
C ARG A 116 19.00 5.86 -1.59
N ALA A 117 19.04 6.78 -2.56
CA ALA A 117 17.87 7.56 -2.94
C ALA A 117 16.92 6.70 -3.78
N ASN A 118 15.62 6.78 -3.52
CA ASN A 118 14.61 6.04 -4.26
C ASN A 118 13.38 6.93 -4.50
N SER A 119 12.99 7.11 -5.76
CA SER A 119 11.87 7.97 -6.17
C SER A 119 10.57 7.22 -6.46
N THR A 120 10.50 5.92 -6.18
CA THR A 120 9.42 5.03 -6.65
C THR A 120 8.02 5.51 -6.24
N LEU A 121 7.83 5.97 -4.99
CA LEU A 121 6.53 6.49 -4.56
C LEU A 121 6.14 7.78 -5.29
N ARG A 122 7.12 8.68 -5.51
CA ARG A 122 6.94 9.92 -6.27
C ARG A 122 6.58 9.62 -7.72
N ASP A 123 7.23 8.63 -8.30
CA ASP A 123 6.97 8.18 -9.66
C ASP A 123 5.56 7.58 -9.79
N LEU A 124 5.11 6.79 -8.82
CA LEU A 124 3.74 6.27 -8.79
C LEU A 124 2.70 7.39 -8.69
N LEU A 125 2.97 8.41 -7.85
CA LEU A 125 2.11 9.60 -7.76
C LEU A 125 2.02 10.32 -9.11
N ALA A 126 3.14 10.48 -9.81
CA ALA A 126 3.20 11.08 -11.14
C ALA A 126 2.35 10.29 -12.16
N ILE A 127 2.45 8.96 -12.18
CA ILE A 127 1.60 8.10 -13.02
C ILE A 127 0.12 8.38 -12.72
N ARG A 128 -0.28 8.34 -11.45
CA ARG A 128 -1.68 8.55 -11.05
C ARG A 128 -2.20 9.94 -11.41
N LEU A 129 -1.39 10.98 -11.24
CA LEU A 129 -1.74 12.35 -11.63
C LEU A 129 -1.87 12.51 -13.14
N THR A 130 -1.11 11.75 -13.95
CA THR A 130 -1.25 11.80 -15.42
C THR A 130 -2.65 11.38 -15.86
N TYR A 131 -3.18 10.30 -15.28
CA TYR A 131 -4.56 9.88 -15.53
C TYR A 131 -5.56 10.93 -15.07
N GLU A 132 -5.33 11.57 -13.92
CA GLU A 132 -6.20 12.64 -13.41
C GLU A 132 -6.21 13.85 -14.35
N ILE A 133 -5.05 14.28 -14.85
CA ILE A 133 -4.93 15.35 -15.84
C ILE A 133 -5.68 14.99 -17.12
N ALA A 134 -5.52 13.77 -17.62
CA ALA A 134 -6.20 13.31 -18.83
C ALA A 134 -7.73 13.29 -18.65
N LEU A 135 -8.21 12.77 -17.52
CA LEU A 135 -9.64 12.78 -17.17
C LEU A 135 -10.17 14.22 -17.03
N HIS A 136 -9.41 15.10 -16.38
CA HIS A 136 -9.77 16.51 -16.23
C HIS A 136 -9.83 17.22 -17.59
N ARG A 137 -8.90 16.96 -18.51
CA ARG A 137 -8.96 17.53 -19.87
C ARG A 137 -10.15 17.01 -20.67
N ALA A 138 -10.49 15.72 -20.52
CA ALA A 138 -11.58 15.10 -21.24
C ALA A 138 -12.98 15.48 -20.69
N PHE A 139 -13.10 15.70 -19.38
CA PHE A 139 -14.40 15.81 -18.70
C PHE A 139 -14.52 16.99 -17.72
N GLY A 140 -13.45 17.75 -17.47
CA GLY A 140 -13.36 18.75 -16.39
C GLY A 140 -14.36 19.90 -16.48
N ALA A 141 -14.78 20.28 -17.69
CA ALA A 141 -15.82 21.31 -17.88
C ALA A 141 -17.23 20.82 -17.46
N ALA A 142 -17.45 19.52 -17.33
CA ALA A 142 -18.74 18.91 -17.00
C ALA A 142 -18.86 18.52 -15.51
N LEU A 143 -17.79 18.61 -14.73
CA LEU A 143 -17.82 18.28 -13.31
C LEU A 143 -18.29 19.52 -12.53
N PRO A 144 -19.39 19.43 -11.76
CA PRO A 144 -19.77 20.53 -10.88
C PRO A 144 -18.61 20.82 -9.92
N PRO A 145 -18.37 22.10 -9.56
CA PRO A 145 -17.34 22.43 -8.59
C PRO A 145 -17.58 21.59 -7.34
N SER A 146 -16.56 20.83 -6.95
CA SER A 146 -16.59 20.09 -5.69
C SER A 146 -16.78 21.12 -4.59
N THR A 147 -18.00 21.22 -4.07
CA THR A 147 -18.25 21.96 -2.85
C THR A 147 -17.50 21.20 -1.78
N ALA A 148 -16.30 21.68 -1.44
CA ALA A 148 -15.66 21.38 -0.18
C ALA A 148 -16.58 21.96 0.90
N SER A 149 -17.69 21.28 1.20
CA SER A 149 -18.43 21.59 2.41
C SER A 149 -17.45 21.35 3.54
N ALA A 150 -17.21 22.37 4.35
CA ALA A 150 -16.59 22.18 5.65
C ALA A 150 -17.40 21.08 6.35
N ASP A 151 -16.85 19.86 6.35
CA ASP A 151 -17.58 18.66 6.72
C ASP A 151 -17.93 18.76 8.22
N PRO A 152 -19.20 18.98 8.59
CA PRO A 152 -19.60 19.04 9.99
C PRO A 152 -19.28 17.74 10.73
N ASP A 153 -19.07 16.62 10.02
CA ASP A 153 -18.62 15.37 10.61
C ASP A 153 -17.13 15.36 10.98
N ARG A 154 -16.31 16.30 10.52
CA ARG A 154 -14.87 16.27 10.84
C ARG A 154 -14.60 16.40 12.34
N ALA A 155 -15.34 17.27 13.05
CA ALA A 155 -15.24 17.40 14.49
C ALA A 155 -15.73 16.13 15.21
N ARG A 156 -16.82 15.53 14.72
CA ARG A 156 -17.35 14.26 15.24
C ARG A 156 -16.37 13.10 15.03
N LEU A 157 -15.78 12.99 13.84
CA LEU A 157 -14.77 11.99 13.50
C LEU A 157 -13.51 12.14 14.35
N GLN A 158 -13.06 13.36 14.63
CA GLN A 158 -11.95 13.60 15.55
C GLN A 158 -12.26 13.11 16.96
N VAL A 159 -13.47 13.33 17.46
CA VAL A 159 -13.89 12.80 18.76
C VAL A 159 -13.90 11.27 18.72
N LEU A 160 -14.52 10.65 17.72
CA LEU A 160 -14.56 9.20 17.56
C LEU A 160 -13.16 8.60 17.46
N GLN A 161 -12.24 9.24 16.73
CA GLN A 161 -10.83 8.82 16.63
C GLN A 161 -10.14 8.83 17.99
N ARG A 162 -10.39 9.84 18.84
CA ARG A 162 -9.83 9.87 20.21
C ARG A 162 -10.35 8.72 21.05
N TRP A 163 -11.64 8.40 20.96
CA TRP A 163 -12.23 7.26 21.66
C TRP A 163 -11.68 5.93 21.16
N GLN A 164 -11.50 5.78 19.84
CA GLN A 164 -10.89 4.60 19.23
C GLN A 164 -9.45 4.42 19.72
N ASN A 165 -8.63 5.47 19.68
CA ASN A 165 -7.26 5.43 20.18
C ASN A 165 -7.21 5.07 21.68
N ALA A 166 -8.12 5.63 22.49
CA ALA A 166 -8.20 5.31 23.92
C ALA A 166 -8.58 3.84 24.16
N TYR A 167 -9.52 3.29 23.38
CA TYR A 167 -9.89 1.88 23.42
C TYR A 167 -8.71 0.97 23.06
N GLU A 168 -8.00 1.29 21.97
CA GLU A 168 -6.82 0.55 21.50
C GLU A 168 -5.67 0.61 22.51
N HIS A 169 -5.35 1.79 23.06
CA HIS A 169 -4.37 1.92 24.13
C HIS A 169 -4.77 1.11 25.37
N GLY A 170 -6.05 1.11 25.75
CA GLY A 170 -6.54 0.29 26.86
C GLY A 170 -6.36 -1.22 26.61
N TYR A 171 -6.59 -1.68 25.37
CA TYR A 171 -6.30 -3.05 24.97
C TYR A 171 -4.79 -3.35 25.00
N GLN A 172 -3.97 -2.50 24.39
CA GLN A 172 -2.51 -2.65 24.35
C GLN A 172 -1.92 -2.69 25.75
N HIS A 173 -2.37 -1.82 26.66
CA HIS A 173 -1.91 -1.80 28.05
C HIS A 173 -2.24 -3.11 28.78
N ARG A 174 -3.48 -3.62 28.64
CA ARG A 174 -3.87 -4.92 29.22
C ARG A 174 -3.11 -6.09 28.61
N LEU A 175 -2.82 -6.04 27.30
CA LEU A 175 -2.04 -7.07 26.63
C LEU A 175 -0.58 -7.03 27.11
N ALA A 176 0.04 -5.85 27.13
CA ALA A 176 1.39 -5.65 27.63
C ALA A 176 1.51 -6.13 29.08
N SER A 177 0.56 -5.78 29.96
CA SER A 177 0.58 -6.22 31.35
C SER A 177 0.49 -7.74 31.49
N ARG A 178 -0.20 -8.44 30.57
CA ARG A 178 -0.27 -9.91 30.56
C ARG A 178 1.02 -10.54 30.06
N LEU A 179 1.66 -9.93 29.07
CA LEU A 179 2.95 -10.40 28.51
C LEU A 179 4.11 -10.17 29.48
N THR A 180 4.08 -9.08 30.26
CA THR A 180 5.10 -8.77 31.27
C THR A 180 4.75 -9.29 32.66
N ALA A 181 3.58 -9.90 32.85
CA ALA A 181 3.24 -10.54 34.10
C ALA A 181 4.30 -11.63 34.36
N PRO A 182 4.87 -11.70 35.57
CA PRO A 182 5.83 -12.75 35.90
C PRO A 182 5.14 -14.09 35.62
N GLU A 183 5.81 -14.94 34.82
CA GLU A 183 5.36 -16.31 34.65
C GLU A 183 5.15 -16.91 36.04
N ARG A 184 3.98 -17.53 36.26
CA ARG A 184 3.80 -18.37 37.45
C ARG A 184 5.00 -19.28 37.50
N SER A 185 5.76 -19.21 38.61
CA SER A 185 7.02 -19.92 38.81
C SER A 185 6.94 -21.30 38.15
N PRO A 186 7.94 -21.71 37.35
CA PRO A 186 7.89 -22.99 36.68
C PRO A 186 7.54 -24.03 37.74
N ARG A 187 6.38 -24.68 37.56
CA ARG A 187 6.06 -25.89 38.32
C ARG A 187 7.31 -26.76 38.21
N GLU A 188 7.84 -27.23 39.34
CA GLU A 188 9.00 -28.14 39.38
C GLU A 188 8.96 -29.03 38.15
N SER A 189 10.00 -28.96 37.32
CA SER A 189 10.01 -29.54 35.98
C SER A 189 10.10 -31.06 36.08
N VAL A 190 8.94 -31.67 36.37
CA VAL A 190 8.75 -33.10 36.20
C VAL A 190 8.91 -33.39 34.72
N ARG A 191 9.79 -34.33 34.38
CA ARG A 191 10.00 -34.79 33.00
C ARG A 191 8.64 -35.14 32.39
N PRO A 192 8.26 -34.57 31.23
CA PRO A 192 6.98 -34.87 30.63
C PRO A 192 6.92 -36.34 30.22
N SER A 193 5.76 -36.95 30.42
CA SER A 193 5.46 -38.29 29.91
C SER A 193 5.40 -38.34 28.38
N VAL A 194 5.03 -37.21 27.77
CA VAL A 194 4.92 -37.04 26.32
C VAL A 194 5.47 -35.66 25.94
N GLN A 195 6.44 -35.63 25.03
CA GLN A 195 6.95 -34.42 24.41
C GLN A 195 6.60 -34.47 22.91
N ALA A 196 5.68 -33.61 22.45
CA ALA A 196 5.26 -33.55 21.05
C ALA A 196 5.86 -32.33 20.33
N VAL A 197 6.23 -32.51 19.06
CA VAL A 197 6.79 -31.45 18.20
C VAL A 197 5.75 -31.06 17.16
N PHE A 198 5.48 -29.77 17.04
CA PHE A 198 4.57 -29.19 16.06
C PHE A 198 5.28 -28.12 15.23
N CYS A 199 4.73 -27.78 14.06
CA CYS A 199 5.16 -26.59 13.33
C CYS A 199 4.98 -25.35 14.22
N SER A 200 5.88 -24.37 14.14
CA SER A 200 5.78 -23.10 14.87
C SER A 200 4.65 -22.18 14.38
N ASP A 201 3.94 -22.60 13.32
CA ASP A 201 2.78 -21.91 12.76
C ASP A 201 1.61 -21.80 13.76
N VAL A 202 0.98 -20.63 13.80
CA VAL A 202 -0.15 -20.28 14.68
C VAL A 202 -1.35 -21.20 14.54
N ARG A 203 -1.53 -21.86 13.37
CA ARG A 203 -2.60 -22.84 13.15
C ARG A 203 -2.45 -24.08 14.03
N SER A 204 -1.23 -24.42 14.45
CA SER A 204 -0.98 -25.56 15.35
C SER A 204 -1.24 -25.21 16.83
N GLU A 205 -1.35 -23.91 17.17
CA GLU A 205 -1.46 -23.43 18.55
C GLU A 205 -2.68 -24.02 19.28
N VAL A 206 -3.83 -24.11 18.61
CA VAL A 206 -5.06 -24.65 19.21
C VAL A 206 -4.88 -26.11 19.63
N VAL A 207 -4.30 -26.95 18.78
CA VAL A 207 -4.06 -28.38 19.07
C VAL A 207 -3.06 -28.52 20.20
N ARG A 208 -1.98 -27.72 20.19
CA ARG A 208 -0.96 -27.72 21.24
C ARG A 208 -1.53 -27.36 22.59
N ARG A 209 -2.31 -26.28 22.67
CA ARG A 209 -2.97 -25.82 23.90
C ARG A 209 -3.93 -26.87 24.44
N HIS A 210 -4.70 -27.54 23.58
CA HIS A 210 -5.60 -28.62 24.01
C HIS A 210 -4.83 -29.84 24.55
N LEU A 211 -3.72 -30.22 23.93
CA LEU A 211 -2.86 -31.32 24.42
C LEU A 211 -2.24 -31.01 25.79
N GLU A 212 -1.69 -29.80 25.96
CA GLU A 212 -1.11 -29.35 27.25
C GLU A 212 -2.18 -29.19 28.34
N ALA A 213 -3.39 -28.78 27.96
CA ALA A 213 -4.51 -28.68 28.89
C ALA A 213 -5.09 -30.05 29.29
N ALA A 214 -5.00 -31.07 28.42
CA ALA A 214 -5.55 -32.39 28.67
C ALA A 214 -4.81 -33.14 29.78
N ALA A 215 -3.49 -32.97 29.90
CA ALA A 215 -2.71 -33.54 30.99
C ALA A 215 -1.46 -32.68 31.30
N PRO A 216 -1.17 -32.38 32.57
CA PRO A 216 0.02 -31.62 32.97
C PRO A 216 1.35 -32.30 32.61
N SER A 217 1.32 -33.60 32.28
CA SER A 217 2.48 -34.41 31.90
C SER A 217 2.78 -34.40 30.39
N ILE A 218 2.00 -33.65 29.60
CA ILE A 218 2.21 -33.44 28.16
C ILE A 218 2.82 -32.05 27.95
N ALA A 219 3.90 -31.99 27.17
CA ALA A 219 4.52 -30.74 26.75
C ALA A 219 4.63 -30.68 25.23
N THR A 220 4.43 -29.50 24.63
CA THR A 220 4.61 -29.29 23.19
C THR A 220 5.72 -28.28 22.89
N VAL A 221 6.46 -28.50 21.80
CA VAL A 221 7.47 -27.56 21.29
C VAL A 221 7.19 -27.20 19.84
N GLY A 222 7.54 -25.97 19.46
CA GLY A 222 7.44 -25.49 18.08
C GLY A 222 8.77 -25.65 17.37
N PHE A 223 8.74 -26.21 16.18
CA PHE A 223 9.88 -26.27 15.28
C PHE A 223 9.50 -25.57 13.98
N ALA A 224 10.36 -24.64 13.53
CA ALA A 224 10.20 -24.06 12.20
C ALA A 224 10.62 -25.14 11.18
N GLY A 225 9.67 -25.63 10.38
CA GLY A 225 9.98 -26.55 9.31
C GLY A 225 11.00 -25.94 8.34
N PHE A 226 11.90 -26.77 7.80
CA PHE A 226 12.77 -26.37 6.72
C PHE A 226 12.01 -26.53 5.39
N PHE A 227 11.88 -25.44 4.63
CA PHE A 227 11.52 -25.54 3.22
C PHE A 227 12.81 -25.81 2.46
N GLY A 228 12.97 -27.05 1.99
CA GLY A 228 14.10 -27.49 1.18
C GLY A 228 13.97 -27.12 -0.28
#